data_AF-A0A4Y2C5H8-F1
#
_entry.id   AF-A0A4Y2C5H8-F1
#
_cell.length_a   1.000
_cell.length_b   1.000
_cell.length_c   1.000
_cell.angle_alpha   90.00
_cell.angle_beta   90.00
_cell.angle_gamma   90.00
#
_symmetry.space_group_name_H-M   'P 1'
#
loop_
_entity.id
_entity.type
_entity.pdbx_description
1 polymer ?
#
loop_
_entity_poly.entity_id
_entity_poly.type
_entity_poly.pdbx_seq_one_letter_code
_entity_poly.pdbx_strand_id
1 'polypeptide(L)'
;MVGLPARGKTYIAKKLSRYLNWIGIITRVFNVGEYRRQATEAYKNHIFFDPNNKEALAIRNKCALDALEDMCQWLEHEGEVA
;
A
#
# COMPACT_ATOMS: atom_id res chain seq x y z
N MET A 1 1.34 -7.40 2.37
CA MET A 1 1.16 -8.42 1.30
C MET A 1 2.42 -8.55 0.46
N VAL A 2 2.86 -9.77 0.13
CA VAL A 2 4.10 -10.03 -0.64
C VAL A 2 3.79 -10.71 -1.97
N GLY A 3 4.57 -10.44 -3.02
CA GLY A 3 4.53 -11.16 -4.30
C GLY A 3 4.59 -10.26 -5.54
N LEU A 4 4.90 -10.87 -6.69
CA LEU A 4 5.03 -10.19 -7.99
C LEU A 4 3.77 -9.41 -8.41
N PRO A 5 3.88 -8.36 -9.25
CA PRO A 5 2.71 -7.64 -9.77
C PRO A 5 1.70 -8.59 -10.45
N ALA A 6 0.43 -8.18 -10.46
CA ALA A 6 -0.71 -8.94 -11.01
C ALA A 6 -1.02 -10.31 -10.36
N ARG A 7 -0.50 -10.61 -9.17
CA ARG A 7 -0.77 -11.87 -8.43
C ARG A 7 -1.95 -11.82 -7.45
N GLY A 8 -2.99 -11.03 -7.73
CA GLY A 8 -4.20 -11.00 -6.89
C GLY A 8 -4.05 -10.41 -5.47
N LYS A 9 -2.89 -9.86 -5.10
CA LYS A 9 -2.63 -9.31 -3.76
C LYS A 9 -3.68 -8.30 -3.30
N THR A 10 -4.01 -7.32 -4.15
CA THR A 10 -5.03 -6.30 -3.85
C THR A 10 -6.42 -6.90 -3.74
N TYR A 11 -6.73 -7.91 -4.55
CA TYR A 11 -8.02 -8.59 -4.49
C TYR A 11 -8.20 -9.31 -3.16
N ILE A 12 -7.19 -10.10 -2.75
CA ILE A 12 -7.21 -10.83 -1.48
C ILE A 12 -7.29 -9.84 -0.31
N ALA A 13 -6.47 -8.79 -0.30
CA ALA A 13 -6.47 -7.78 0.78
C ALA A 13 -7.84 -7.13 0.95
N LYS A 14 -8.49 -6.71 -0.15
CA LYS A 14 -9.83 -6.10 -0.10
C LYS A 14 -10.91 -7.08 0.36
N LYS A 15 -10.87 -8.33 -0.11
CA LYS A 15 -11.81 -9.37 0.33
C LYS A 15 -11.65 -9.67 1.82
N LEU A 16 -10.41 -9.82 2.29
CA LEU A 16 -10.12 -10.11 3.68
C LEU A 16 -10.57 -8.97 4.58
N SER A 17 -10.21 -7.73 4.25
CA SER A 17 -10.65 -6.56 5.01
C SER A 17 -12.18 -6.44 5.06
N ARG A 18 -12.88 -6.66 3.94
CA ARG A 18 -14.36 -6.68 3.95
C ARG A 18 -14.92 -7.76 4.87
N TYR A 19 -14.33 -8.96 4.87
CA TYR A 19 -14.78 -10.05 5.73
C TYR A 19 -14.52 -9.74 7.22
N LEU A 20 -13.33 -9.24 7.55
CA LEU A 20 -12.97 -8.88 8.93
C LEU A 20 -13.88 -7.77 9.48
N ASN A 21 -14.13 -6.72 8.69
CA ASN A 21 -15.11 -5.69 9.08
C ASN A 21 -16.53 -6.26 9.23
N TRP A 22 -16.92 -7.24 8.41
CA TRP A 22 -18.24 -7.86 8.49
C TRP A 22 -18.45 -8.65 9.79
N ILE A 23 -17.41 -9.33 10.30
CA ILE A 23 -17.47 -10.01 11.60
C ILE A 23 -17.23 -9.08 12.79
N GLY A 24 -17.05 -7.78 12.56
CA GLY A 24 -16.93 -6.75 13.59
C GLY A 24 -15.49 -6.36 13.95
N ILE A 25 -14.48 -6.85 13.23
CA ILE A 25 -13.07 -6.48 13.45
C ILE A 25 -12.74 -5.26 12.60
N ILE A 26 -12.39 -4.15 13.24
CA ILE A 26 -12.10 -2.89 12.54
C ILE A 26 -10.81 -3.07 11.73
N THR A 27 -10.94 -3.14 10.41
CA THR A 27 -9.84 -3.48 9.49
C THR A 27 -9.72 -2.49 8.34
N ARG A 28 -8.50 -2.02 8.05
CA ARG A 28 -8.23 -1.14 6.90
C ARG A 28 -7.13 -1.74 6.03
N VAL A 29 -7.09 -1.37 4.74
CA VAL A 29 -6.03 -1.80 3.81
C VAL A 29 -5.20 -0.59 3.42
N PHE A 30 -3.90 -0.66 3.69
CA PHE A 30 -2.94 0.37 3.27
C PHE A 30 -2.24 -0.06 1.98
N ASN A 31 -2.56 0.62 0.88
CA ASN A 31 -2.05 0.28 -0.45
C ASN A 31 -0.99 1.27 -0.92
N VAL A 32 0.28 0.91 -0.79
CA VAL A 32 1.43 1.74 -1.23
C VAL A 32 1.32 2.20 -2.70
N GLY A 33 0.60 1.45 -3.55
CA GLY A 33 0.34 1.88 -4.93
C GLY A 33 -0.56 3.11 -5.06
N GLU A 34 -1.42 3.37 -4.08
CA GLU A 34 -2.26 4.58 -4.00
C GLU A 34 -1.43 5.79 -3.59
N TYR A 35 -0.62 5.65 -2.53
CA TYR A 35 0.37 6.66 -2.11
C TYR A 35 1.27 7.09 -3.26
N ARG A 36 1.79 6.12 -4.02
CA ARG A 36 2.60 6.41 -5.21
C ARG A 36 1.84 7.19 -6.27
N ARG A 37 0.57 6.86 -6.53
CA ARG A 37 -0.25 7.57 -7.55
C ARG A 37 -0.57 9.01 -7.14
N GLN A 38 -0.65 9.28 -5.84
CA GLN A 38 -0.84 10.63 -5.31
C GLN A 38 0.48 11.42 -5.31
N ALA A 39 1.61 10.76 -5.03
CA ALA A 39 2.92 11.40 -4.95
C ALA A 39 3.55 11.74 -6.32
N THR A 40 3.13 11.08 -7.42
CA THR A 40 3.71 11.34 -8.74
C THR A 40 2.77 11.04 -9.92
N GLU A 41 2.73 11.95 -10.88
CA GLU A 41 2.09 11.74 -12.18
C GLU A 41 2.96 10.90 -13.15
N ALA A 42 4.24 10.68 -12.81
CA ALA A 42 5.22 9.98 -13.64
C ALA A 42 5.03 8.45 -13.70
N TYR A 43 4.00 7.93 -13.04
CA TYR A 43 3.65 6.50 -12.99
C TYR A 43 3.38 5.84 -14.37
N LYS A 44 3.34 6.63 -15.46
CA LYS A 44 2.93 6.16 -16.79
C LYS A 44 3.92 5.21 -17.49
N ASN A 45 5.19 5.13 -17.03
CA ASN A 45 6.23 4.35 -17.71
C ASN A 45 6.88 3.28 -16.82
N HIS A 46 7.19 2.12 -17.41
CA HIS A 46 7.89 1.01 -16.73
C HIS A 46 9.28 1.38 -16.23
N ILE A 47 9.90 2.42 -16.80
CA ILE A 47 11.19 3.02 -16.40
C ILE A 47 11.17 3.43 -14.91
N PHE A 48 10.01 3.77 -14.37
CA PHE A 48 9.85 4.08 -12.94
C PHE A 48 10.14 2.86 -12.04
N PHE A 49 9.99 1.64 -12.56
CA PHE A 49 10.24 0.41 -11.81
C PHE A 49 11.63 -0.18 -12.04
N ASP A 50 12.45 0.45 -12.89
CA ASP A 50 13.82 0.02 -13.14
C ASP A 50 14.66 0.08 -11.83
N PRO A 51 15.33 -1.01 -11.43
CA PRO A 51 16.22 -1.03 -10.27
C PRO A 51 17.35 0.01 -10.32
N ASN A 52 17.78 0.43 -11.51
CA ASN A 52 18.85 1.41 -11.69
C ASN A 52 18.36 2.86 -11.51
N ASN A 53 17.05 3.09 -11.52
CA ASN A 53 16.46 4.40 -11.32
C ASN A 53 16.42 4.76 -9.83
N LYS A 54 17.51 5.37 -9.34
CA LYS A 54 17.68 5.76 -7.93
C LYS A 54 16.63 6.75 -7.45
N GLU A 55 16.19 7.65 -8.32
CA GLU A 55 15.16 8.66 -8.00
C GLU A 55 13.80 7.99 -7.78
N ALA A 56 13.38 7.12 -8.71
CA ALA A 56 12.13 6.39 -8.56
C ALA A 56 12.18 5.42 -7.37
N LEU A 57 13.33 4.82 -7.08
CA LEU A 57 13.54 4.01 -5.87
C LEU A 57 13.34 4.85 -4.60
N ALA A 58 13.89 6.06 -4.53
CA ALA A 58 13.71 6.96 -3.39
C ALA A 58 12.24 7.34 -3.19
N ILE A 59 11.52 7.66 -4.27
CA ILE A 59 10.07 7.96 -4.21
C ILE A 59 9.29 6.74 -3.69
N ARG A 60 9.58 5.54 -4.21
CA ARG A 60 8.92 4.29 -3.76
C ARG A 60 9.16 4.01 -2.29
N ASN A 61 10.39 4.23 -1.81
CA ASN A 61 10.74 4.04 -0.40
C ASN A 61 10.00 5.05 0.47
N LYS A 62 9.94 6.32 0.05
CA LYS A 62 9.16 7.34 0.75
C LYS A 62 7.68 6.97 0.85
N CYS A 63 7.04 6.61 -0.26
CA CYS A 63 5.63 6.17 -0.24
C CYS A 63 5.39 4.94 0.66
N ALA A 64 6.37 4.05 0.79
CA ALA A 64 6.27 2.90 1.69
C ALA A 64 6.38 3.31 3.17
N LEU A 65 7.23 4.29 3.49
CA LEU A 65 7.33 4.86 4.84
C LEU A 65 6.08 5.66 5.21
N ASP A 66 5.58 6.50 4.30
CA ASP A 66 4.36 7.28 4.52
C ASP A 66 3.16 6.34 4.80
N ALA A 67 3.04 5.26 4.01
CA ALA A 67 2.01 4.25 4.23
C ALA A 67 2.18 3.48 5.55
N LEU A 68 3.42 3.28 6.01
CA LEU A 68 3.71 2.62 7.28
C LEU A 68 3.37 3.52 8.46
N GLU A 69 3.68 4.82 8.37
CA GLU A 69 3.37 5.80 9.40
C GLU A 69 1.85 5.94 9.59
N ASP A 70 1.10 6.10 8.49
CA ASP A 70 -0.36 6.12 8.51
C ASP A 70 -0.95 4.84 9.10
N MET A 71 -0.35 3.69 8.79
CA MET A 71 -0.77 2.38 9.30
C MET A 71 -0.56 2.29 10.82
N CYS A 72 0.60 2.70 11.32
CA CYS A 72 0.90 2.72 12.75
C CYS A 72 -0.05 3.67 13.50
N GLN A 73 -0.22 4.89 13.01
CA GLN A 73 -1.14 5.86 13.62
C GLN A 73 -2.58 5.33 13.67
N TRP A 74 -3.03 4.68 12.60
CA TRP A 74 -4.38 4.12 12.57
C TRP A 74 -4.56 2.95 13.54
N LEU A 75 -3.56 2.07 13.68
CA LEU A 75 -3.57 0.97 14.65
C LEU A 75 -3.49 1.45 16.11
N GLU A 76 -2.83 2.57 16.38
CA GLU A 76 -2.71 3.13 17.74
C GLU A 76 -4.00 3.78 18.23
N HIS A 77 -4.90 4.20 17.33
CA HIS A 77 -6.09 4.97 17.68
C HIS A 77 -7.40 4.23 17.45
N GLU A 78 -7.60 3.64 16.27
CA GLU A 78 -8.94 3.25 15.79
C GLU A 78 -9.01 1.80 15.32
N GLY A 79 -7.90 1.24 14.85
CA GLY A 79 -7.86 0.01 14.08
C GLY A 79 -7.36 -1.21 14.84
N GLU A 80 -7.93 -2.38 14.54
CA GLU A 80 -7.46 -3.66 15.10
C GLU A 80 -6.54 -4.41 14.12
N VAL A 81 -6.76 -4.27 12.81
CA VAL A 81 -5.99 -4.98 11.77
C VAL A 81 -5.73 -4.09 10.54
N ALA A 82 -4.48 -4.01 10.07
CA ALA A 82 -4.05 -3.15 8.96
C ALA A 82 -3.29 -3.90 7.84
#